data_AF-A0A833ZX85-F1
#
_entry.id   AF-A0A833ZX85-F1
#
_cell.length_a   1.000
_cell.length_b   1.000
_cell.length_c   1.000
_cell.angle_alpha   90.00
_cell.angle_beta   90.00
_cell.angle_gamma   90.00
#
_symmetry.space_group_name_H-M   'P 1'
#
loop_
_entity.id
_entity.type
_entity.pdbx_description
1 polymer ?
#
loop_
_entity_poly.entity_id
_entity_poly.type
_entity_poly.pdbx_seq_one_letter_code
_entity_poly.pdbx_strand_id
1 'polypeptide(L)'
;MPGRSSSSSGSTGFISFSGIESALSSLKNFQNCINTGMDTASSVALDLVETQTEVSSEYSMDKAMVEFVMMDRELNHYVKAVQSMINHVKEERPENIPDLKLLVEMKFLALQNKNSDADFQNNEKFVQFKQQLKELKKQWKPTEDGGRSECDKIKDKEASRAGNERGTARPFSKATAPFCIPSSRV
;
A
#
# COMPACT_ATOMS: atom_id res chain seq x y z
N MET A 1 -12.46 -10.82 74.00
CA MET A 1 -12.21 -10.40 72.60
C MET A 1 -12.43 -11.57 71.68
N PRO A 2 -13.33 -11.51 70.69
CA PRO A 2 -13.41 -12.50 69.63
C PRO A 2 -12.97 -11.94 68.27
N GLY A 3 -11.97 -12.61 67.69
CA GLY A 3 -11.86 -13.00 66.28
C GLY A 3 -12.07 -11.93 65.20
N ARG A 4 -10.95 -11.39 64.69
CA ARG A 4 -10.90 -10.77 63.36
C ARG A 4 -10.99 -11.88 62.31
N SER A 5 -12.18 -12.09 61.75
CA SER A 5 -12.30 -12.78 60.45
C SER A 5 -11.95 -11.77 59.37
N SER A 6 -10.67 -11.70 58.99
CA SER A 6 -10.25 -11.03 57.78
C SER A 6 -10.70 -11.87 56.59
N SER A 7 -11.85 -11.52 56.01
CA SER A 7 -12.30 -12.01 54.72
C SER A 7 -11.34 -11.53 53.62
N SER A 8 -10.23 -12.23 53.42
CA SER A 8 -9.48 -12.16 52.18
C SER A 8 -10.08 -13.16 51.21
N SER A 9 -11.09 -12.75 50.44
CA SER A 9 -11.66 -13.64 49.41
C SER A 9 -11.88 -12.86 48.13
N GLY A 10 -10.96 -13.10 47.19
CA GLY A 10 -11.16 -12.92 45.75
C GLY A 10 -11.14 -11.48 45.26
N SER A 11 -9.96 -10.84 45.22
CA SER A 11 -9.71 -9.92 44.11
C SER A 11 -9.69 -10.78 42.85
N THR A 12 -10.83 -10.97 42.20
CA THR A 12 -10.85 -11.29 40.79
C THR A 12 -10.13 -10.14 40.13
N GLY A 13 -8.84 -10.31 39.85
CA GLY A 13 -8.00 -9.28 39.25
C GLY A 13 -8.56 -8.98 37.87
N PHE A 14 -9.49 -8.03 37.80
CA PHE A 14 -10.00 -7.53 36.53
C PHE A 14 -8.81 -6.98 35.76
N ILE A 15 -8.56 -7.54 34.57
CA ILE A 15 -7.51 -7.04 33.68
C ILE A 15 -7.90 -5.61 33.32
N SER A 16 -7.07 -4.64 33.71
CA SER A 16 -7.24 -3.26 33.30
C SER A 16 -6.70 -3.07 31.88
N PHE A 17 -7.52 -2.51 30.99
CA PHE A 17 -7.17 -2.25 29.60
C PHE A 17 -6.79 -0.80 29.32
N SER A 18 -6.81 0.09 30.32
CA SER A 18 -6.61 1.53 30.12
C SER A 18 -5.27 1.87 29.46
N GLY A 19 -4.19 1.16 29.82
CA GLY A 19 -2.89 1.32 29.18
C GLY A 19 -2.90 0.93 27.70
N ILE A 20 -3.61 -0.14 27.36
CA ILE A 20 -3.76 -0.61 25.97
C ILE A 20 -4.64 0.36 25.19
N GLU A 21 -5.74 0.83 25.76
CA GLU A 21 -6.64 1.81 25.13
C GLU A 21 -5.94 3.15 24.89
N SER A 22 -5.09 3.59 25.82
CA SER A 22 -4.25 4.78 25.65
C SER A 22 -3.22 4.58 24.53
N ALA A 23 -2.49 3.47 24.52
CA ALA A 23 -1.54 3.15 23.47
C ALA A 23 -2.22 3.05 22.09
N LEU A 24 -3.40 2.44 22.00
CA LEU A 24 -4.21 2.39 20.78
C LEU A 24 -4.64 3.78 20.32
N SER A 25 -4.98 4.67 21.25
CA SER A 25 -5.37 6.04 20.91
C SER A 25 -4.18 6.83 20.33
N SER A 26 -3.00 6.71 20.95
CA SER A 26 -1.76 7.27 20.40
C SER A 26 -1.43 6.70 19.02
N LEU A 27 -1.63 5.38 18.84
CA LEU A 27 -1.38 4.70 17.58
C LEU A 27 -2.35 5.15 16.47
N LYS A 28 -3.64 5.35 16.79
CA LYS A 28 -4.63 5.91 15.84
C LYS A 28 -4.24 7.31 15.38
N ASN A 29 -3.69 8.14 16.27
CA ASN A 29 -3.25 9.49 15.90
C ASN A 29 -2.12 9.48 14.86
N PHE A 30 -1.40 8.36 14.70
CA PHE A 30 -0.39 8.18 13.66
C PHE A 30 -0.98 8.18 12.23
N GLN A 31 -2.29 7.97 12.07
CA GLN A 31 -2.97 8.12 10.78
C GLN A 31 -2.77 9.51 10.18
N ASN A 32 -2.60 10.55 11.01
CA ASN A 32 -2.27 11.88 10.53
C ASN A 32 -0.92 11.91 9.81
N CYS A 33 0.10 11.20 10.31
CA CYS A 33 1.40 11.09 9.66
C CYS A 33 1.29 10.38 8.30
N ILE A 34 0.46 9.34 8.21
CA ILE A 34 0.20 8.63 6.96
C ILE A 34 -0.46 9.57 5.95
N ASN A 35 -1.51 10.28 6.36
CA ASN A 35 -2.21 11.25 5.51
C ASN A 35 -1.28 12.36 4.99
N THR A 36 -0.44 12.92 5.85
CA THR A 36 0.56 13.93 5.42
C THR A 36 1.58 13.34 4.45
N GLY A 37 2.01 12.09 4.67
CA GLY A 37 2.88 11.37 3.73
C GLY A 37 2.25 11.19 2.35
N MET A 38 0.95 10.85 2.31
CA MET A 38 0.18 10.74 1.06
C MET A 38 0.06 12.09 0.34
N ASP A 39 -0.22 13.18 1.05
CA ASP A 39 -0.29 14.52 0.47
C ASP A 39 1.05 14.94 -0.14
N THR A 40 2.16 14.64 0.56
CA THR A 40 3.52 14.92 0.09
C THR A 40 3.84 14.10 -1.16
N ALA A 41 3.57 12.80 -1.15
CA ALA A 41 3.81 11.93 -2.30
C ALA A 41 2.98 12.36 -3.51
N SER A 42 1.73 12.76 -3.30
CA SER A 42 0.86 13.29 -4.35
C SER A 42 1.42 14.57 -4.96
N SER A 43 1.79 15.55 -4.13
CA SER A 43 2.38 16.82 -4.60
C SER A 43 3.62 16.57 -5.43
N VAL A 44 4.56 15.77 -4.92
CA VAL A 44 5.81 15.50 -5.64
C VAL A 44 5.55 14.75 -6.94
N ALA A 45 4.61 13.80 -6.97
CA ALA A 45 4.25 13.10 -8.20
C ALA A 45 3.71 14.05 -9.28
N LEU A 46 2.87 15.01 -8.89
CA LEU A 46 2.30 15.99 -9.81
C LEU A 46 3.39 16.91 -10.37
N ASP A 47 4.27 17.44 -9.51
CA ASP A 47 5.40 18.29 -9.91
C ASP A 47 6.36 17.57 -10.87
N LEU A 48 6.64 16.29 -10.62
CA LEU A 48 7.50 15.47 -11.48
C LEU A 48 6.88 15.27 -12.88
N VAL A 49 5.57 15.03 -12.94
CA VAL A 49 4.86 14.87 -14.22
C VAL A 49 4.78 16.19 -14.97
N GLU A 50 4.56 17.30 -14.28
CA GLU A 50 4.51 18.64 -14.88
C GLU A 50 5.87 19.07 -15.46
N THR A 51 6.96 18.74 -14.76
CA THR A 51 8.34 19.03 -15.20
C THR A 51 8.90 18.02 -16.20
N GLN A 52 8.16 16.95 -16.52
CA GLN A 52 8.61 15.83 -17.37
C GLN A 52 9.91 15.18 -16.86
N THR A 53 10.10 15.15 -15.54
CA THR A 53 11.28 14.56 -14.92
C THR A 53 11.18 13.04 -14.97
N GLU A 54 12.16 12.38 -15.59
CA GLU A 54 12.27 10.92 -15.57
C GLU A 54 12.66 10.45 -14.16
N VAL A 55 11.82 9.61 -13.56
CA VAL A 55 12.10 8.98 -12.26
C VAL A 55 12.20 7.48 -12.45
N SER A 56 13.21 6.87 -11.82
CA SER A 56 13.33 5.41 -11.78
C SER A 56 12.03 4.79 -11.24
N SER A 57 11.57 3.73 -11.89
CA SER A 57 10.36 3.01 -11.47
C SER A 57 10.43 2.51 -10.01
N GLU A 58 11.63 2.33 -9.46
CA GLU A 58 11.85 1.91 -8.06
C GLU A 58 11.44 2.97 -7.03
N TYR A 59 11.58 4.25 -7.38
CA TYR A 59 11.25 5.41 -6.53
C TYR A 59 9.97 6.12 -7.00
N SER A 60 9.12 5.41 -7.74
CA SER A 60 7.87 5.98 -8.24
C SER A 60 6.95 6.38 -7.09
N MET A 61 6.44 7.60 -7.12
CA MET A 61 5.45 8.07 -6.15
C MET A 61 4.14 7.26 -6.20
N ASP A 62 3.81 6.62 -7.33
CA ASP A 62 2.68 5.67 -7.39
C ASP A 62 2.89 4.51 -6.39
N LYS A 63 4.13 4.00 -6.27
CA LYS A 63 4.47 2.91 -5.33
C LYS A 63 4.41 3.41 -3.89
N ALA A 64 4.99 4.57 -3.60
CA ALA A 64 4.93 5.18 -2.27
C ALA A 64 3.48 5.40 -1.82
N MET A 65 2.61 5.84 -2.73
CA MET A 65 1.19 6.03 -2.44
C MET A 65 0.49 4.71 -2.08
N VAL A 66 0.78 3.62 -2.80
CA VAL A 66 0.26 2.28 -2.47
C VAL A 66 0.75 1.83 -1.08
N GLU A 67 2.04 2.04 -0.76
CA GLU A 67 2.60 1.71 0.55
C GLU A 67 1.91 2.47 1.69
N PHE A 68 1.61 3.75 1.53
CA PHE A 68 0.85 4.51 2.52
C PHE A 68 -0.59 4.00 2.70
N VAL A 69 -1.29 3.66 1.61
CA VAL A 69 -2.64 3.09 1.70
C VAL A 69 -2.63 1.73 2.40
N MET A 70 -1.63 0.89 2.11
CA MET A 70 -1.44 -0.39 2.79
C MET A 70 -1.17 -0.18 4.29
N MET A 71 -0.31 0.77 4.63
CA MET A 71 0.01 1.11 6.01
C MET A 71 -1.22 1.59 6.80
N ASP A 72 -2.06 2.46 6.22
CA ASP A 72 -3.30 2.91 6.87
C ASP A 72 -4.27 1.73 7.10
N ARG A 73 -4.42 0.84 6.10
CA ARG A 73 -5.25 -0.36 6.23
C ARG A 73 -4.74 -1.28 7.35
N GLU A 74 -3.45 -1.58 7.38
CA GLU A 74 -2.83 -2.44 8.38
C GLU A 74 -2.95 -1.86 9.79
N LEU A 75 -2.72 -0.56 9.93
CA LEU A 75 -2.90 0.17 11.18
C LEU A 75 -4.35 0.03 11.70
N ASN A 76 -5.33 0.26 10.84
CA ASN A 76 -6.75 0.10 11.16
C ASN A 76 -7.09 -1.35 11.53
N HIS A 77 -6.52 -2.33 10.84
CA HIS A 77 -6.72 -3.75 11.15
C HIS A 77 -6.16 -4.14 12.50
N TYR A 78 -4.95 -3.67 12.83
CA TYR A 78 -4.34 -3.94 14.13
C TYR A 78 -5.18 -3.35 15.27
N VAL A 79 -5.60 -2.09 15.13
CA VAL A 79 -6.50 -1.41 16.07
C VAL A 79 -7.78 -2.22 16.29
N LYS A 80 -8.44 -2.66 15.22
CA LYS A 80 -9.67 -3.47 15.30
C LYS A 80 -9.42 -4.83 15.97
N ALA A 81 -8.29 -5.48 15.68
CA ALA A 81 -7.92 -6.76 16.28
C ALA A 81 -7.74 -6.66 17.80
N VAL A 82 -7.02 -5.63 18.27
CA VAL A 82 -6.83 -5.38 19.71
C VAL A 82 -8.15 -5.01 20.39
N GLN A 83 -8.96 -4.14 19.80
CA GLN A 83 -10.29 -3.81 20.36
C GLN A 83 -11.20 -5.06 20.45
N SER A 84 -11.18 -5.91 19.43
CA SER A 84 -11.95 -7.15 19.43
C SER A 84 -11.41 -8.17 20.45
N MET A 85 -10.09 -8.18 20.73
CA MET A 85 -9.53 -8.94 21.84
C MET A 85 -10.01 -8.41 23.18
N ILE A 86 -9.95 -7.08 23.41
CA ILE A 86 -10.41 -6.48 24.66
C ILE A 86 -11.87 -6.84 24.94
N ASN A 87 -12.74 -6.75 23.93
CA ASN A 87 -14.15 -7.09 24.07
C ASN A 87 -14.33 -8.58 24.39
N HIS A 88 -13.60 -9.47 23.72
CA HIS A 88 -13.64 -10.90 24.00
C HIS A 88 -13.25 -11.20 25.46
N VAL A 89 -12.14 -10.62 25.95
CA VAL A 89 -11.68 -10.88 27.33
C VAL A 89 -12.61 -10.28 28.37
N LYS A 90 -13.30 -9.17 28.07
CA LYS A 90 -14.30 -8.56 28.96
C LYS A 90 -15.54 -9.45 29.14
N GLU A 91 -15.89 -10.25 28.13
CA GLU A 91 -17.04 -11.18 28.15
C GLU A 91 -16.68 -12.55 28.73
N GLU A 92 -15.39 -12.91 28.68
CA GLU A 92 -14.89 -14.21 29.11
C GLU A 92 -14.78 -14.31 30.64
N ARG A 93 -14.92 -15.53 31.17
CA ARG A 93 -14.72 -15.76 32.60
C ARG A 93 -13.23 -15.69 32.97
N PRO A 94 -12.88 -15.20 34.18
CA PRO A 94 -11.48 -15.12 34.62
C PRO A 94 -10.71 -16.46 34.55
N GLU A 95 -11.40 -17.59 34.66
CA GLU A 95 -10.81 -18.93 34.59
C GLU A 95 -10.40 -19.35 33.16
N ASN A 96 -10.89 -18.64 32.14
CA ASN A 96 -10.74 -18.97 30.72
C ASN A 96 -9.95 -17.90 29.94
N ILE A 97 -9.15 -17.06 30.62
CA ILE A 97 -8.43 -15.98 29.94
C ILE A 97 -7.51 -16.57 28.85
N PRO A 98 -7.73 -16.24 27.57
CA PRO A 98 -6.94 -16.77 26.47
C PRO A 98 -5.56 -16.11 26.40
N ASP A 99 -4.66 -16.69 25.61
CA ASP A 99 -3.43 -15.99 25.22
C ASP A 99 -3.80 -14.75 24.38
N LEU A 100 -3.59 -13.58 24.98
CA LEU A 100 -3.96 -12.30 24.38
C LEU A 100 -3.17 -12.02 23.09
N LYS A 101 -1.90 -12.42 23.04
CA LYS A 101 -1.05 -12.20 21.87
C LYS A 101 -1.56 -13.06 20.71
N LEU A 102 -1.75 -14.35 20.95
CA LEU A 102 -2.27 -15.28 19.95
C LEU A 102 -3.65 -14.82 19.45
N LEU A 103 -4.52 -14.36 20.36
CA LEU A 103 -5.85 -13.88 20.01
C LEU A 103 -5.82 -12.63 19.11
N VAL A 104 -4.91 -11.68 19.38
CA VAL A 104 -4.71 -10.52 18.51
C VAL A 104 -4.17 -10.94 17.15
N GLU A 105 -3.17 -11.84 17.09
CA GLU A 105 -2.60 -12.35 15.85
C GLU A 105 -3.66 -13.05 14.99
N MET A 106 -4.47 -13.93 15.57
CA MET A 106 -5.56 -14.60 14.87
C MET A 106 -6.59 -13.61 14.29
N LYS A 107 -7.02 -12.63 15.10
CA LYS A 107 -7.99 -11.61 14.65
C LYS A 107 -7.40 -10.71 13.57
N PHE A 108 -6.13 -10.35 13.69
CA PHE A 108 -5.43 -9.52 12.71
C PHE A 108 -5.23 -10.25 11.38
N LEU A 109 -4.79 -11.51 11.41
CA LEU A 109 -4.68 -12.35 10.22
C LEU A 109 -6.04 -12.57 9.54
N ALA A 110 -7.11 -12.78 10.32
CA ALA A 110 -8.45 -12.91 9.77
C ALA A 110 -8.95 -11.64 9.05
N LEU A 111 -8.50 -10.46 9.47
CA LEU A 111 -8.76 -9.20 8.77
C LEU A 111 -7.90 -9.10 7.50
N GLN A 112 -6.61 -9.44 7.58
CA GLN A 112 -5.71 -9.43 6.42
C GLN A 112 -6.13 -10.39 5.31
N ASN A 113 -6.64 -11.57 5.66
CA ASN A 113 -7.08 -12.57 4.67
C ASN A 113 -8.29 -12.10 3.84
N LYS A 114 -8.95 -11.02 4.25
CA LYS A 114 -10.06 -10.40 3.52
C LYS A 114 -9.62 -9.18 2.70
N ASN A 115 -8.35 -8.83 2.76
CA ASN A 115 -7.79 -7.73 1.98
C ASN A 115 -7.98 -7.96 0.49
N SER A 116 -8.34 -6.90 -0.23
CA SER A 116 -8.41 -6.88 -1.68
C SER A 116 -7.84 -5.57 -2.21
N ASP A 117 -7.34 -5.58 -3.45
CA ASP A 117 -6.93 -4.35 -4.14
C ASP A 117 -8.12 -3.40 -4.37
N ALA A 118 -9.35 -3.93 -4.34
CA ALA A 118 -10.56 -3.11 -4.35
C ALA A 118 -10.62 -2.15 -3.15
N ASP A 119 -9.97 -2.48 -2.03
CA ASP A 119 -9.96 -1.64 -0.83
C ASP A 119 -9.24 -0.31 -1.07
N PHE A 120 -8.35 -0.24 -2.06
CA PHE A 120 -7.70 1.01 -2.44
C PHE A 120 -8.69 2.08 -2.90
N GLN A 121 -9.87 1.67 -3.42
CA GLN A 121 -10.93 2.60 -3.81
C GLN A 121 -11.65 3.23 -2.61
N ASN A 122 -11.49 2.67 -1.41
CA ASN A 122 -12.04 3.28 -0.19
C ASN A 122 -11.18 4.44 0.32
N ASN A 123 -9.94 4.58 -0.16
CA ASN A 123 -9.05 5.67 0.23
C ASN A 123 -9.22 6.86 -0.72
N GLU A 124 -9.87 7.91 -0.23
CA GLU A 124 -10.19 9.09 -1.03
C GLU A 124 -8.95 9.77 -1.63
N LYS A 125 -7.87 9.92 -0.84
CA LYS A 125 -6.61 10.54 -1.29
C LYS A 125 -5.98 9.74 -2.43
N PHE A 126 -6.00 8.41 -2.36
CA PHE A 126 -5.50 7.55 -3.42
C PHE A 126 -6.31 7.70 -4.71
N VAL A 127 -7.64 7.70 -4.61
CA VAL A 127 -8.53 7.88 -5.77
C VAL A 127 -8.30 9.25 -6.43
N GLN A 128 -8.23 10.30 -5.62
CA GLN A 128 -7.94 11.66 -6.10
C GLN A 128 -6.59 11.73 -6.82
N PHE A 129 -5.54 11.17 -6.21
CA PHE A 129 -4.19 11.10 -6.79
C PHE A 129 -4.19 10.43 -8.18
N LYS A 130 -4.80 9.25 -8.31
CA LYS A 130 -4.86 8.54 -9.61
C LYS A 130 -5.63 9.34 -10.65
N GLN A 131 -6.69 10.05 -10.24
CA GLN A 131 -7.46 10.90 -11.14
C GLN A 131 -6.66 12.12 -11.61
N GLN A 132 -5.99 12.84 -10.70
CA GLN A 132 -5.16 14.00 -11.03
C GLN A 132 -4.02 13.63 -11.99
N LEU A 133 -3.32 12.53 -11.75
CA LEU A 133 -2.29 12.04 -12.67
C LEU A 133 -2.84 11.70 -14.06
N LYS A 134 -4.04 11.13 -14.14
CA LYS A 134 -4.69 10.80 -15.41
C LYS A 134 -5.06 12.05 -16.19
N GLU A 135 -5.51 13.11 -15.51
CA GLU A 135 -5.86 14.39 -16.13
C GLU A 135 -4.62 15.13 -16.61
N LEU A 136 -3.58 15.23 -15.78
CA LEU A 136 -2.34 15.89 -16.13
C LEU A 136 -1.69 15.22 -17.36
N LYS A 137 -1.61 13.89 -17.38
CA LYS A 137 -1.07 13.13 -18.53
C LYS A 137 -1.85 13.31 -19.84
N LYS A 138 -3.14 13.71 -19.79
CA LYS A 138 -3.90 14.01 -21.02
C LYS A 138 -3.51 15.34 -21.64
N GLN A 139 -3.18 16.32 -20.81
CA GLN A 139 -2.80 17.66 -21.25
C GLN A 139 -1.44 17.65 -21.97
N TRP A 140 -0.56 16.71 -21.59
CA TRP A 140 0.81 16.59 -22.10
C TRP A 140 1.01 15.51 -23.18
N LYS A 141 -0.06 15.01 -23.81
CA LYS A 141 0.14 14.19 -25.03
C LYS A 141 0.94 15.04 -26.03
N PRO A 142 2.11 14.59 -26.50
CA PRO A 142 2.80 15.31 -27.56
C PRO A 142 1.83 15.43 -28.73
N THR A 143 1.58 16.66 -29.18
CA THR A 143 1.13 16.87 -30.55
C THR A 143 2.17 16.17 -31.41
N GLU A 144 1.78 15.10 -32.12
CA GLU A 144 2.52 14.67 -33.30
C GLU A 144 2.38 15.80 -34.32
N ASP A 145 3.15 16.87 -34.11
CA ASP A 145 3.23 17.97 -35.04
C ASP A 145 4.06 17.49 -36.22
N GLY A 146 3.35 17.15 -37.29
CA GLY A 146 3.92 17.00 -38.61
C GLY A 146 4.54 18.33 -39.03
N GLY A 147 5.80 18.53 -38.67
CA GLY A 147 6.53 19.76 -38.95
C GLY A 147 8.02 19.51 -38.93
N ARG A 148 8.47 18.54 -39.73
CA ARG A 148 9.87 18.26 -40.02
C ARG A 148 10.56 19.57 -40.41
N SER A 149 11.41 20.09 -39.51
CA SER A 149 12.20 21.27 -39.78
C SER A 149 13.03 21.04 -41.04
N GLU A 150 12.86 21.94 -41.99
CA GLU A 150 13.73 22.10 -43.14
C GLU A 150 15.14 22.44 -42.63
N CYS A 151 16.01 21.43 -42.55
CA CYS A 151 17.45 21.63 -42.50
C CYS A 151 18.02 21.05 -43.80
N ASP A 152 18.20 21.99 -44.72
CA ASP A 152 19.12 22.06 -45.85
C ASP A 152 19.59 20.77 -46.53
N LYS A 153 19.24 20.74 -47.82
CA LYS A 153 19.88 19.94 -48.86
C LYS A 153 21.37 20.28 -48.94
N ILE A 154 22.25 19.30 -48.72
CA ILE A 154 23.49 19.19 -49.51
C ILE A 154 23.63 17.74 -49.99
N LYS A 155 23.74 17.62 -51.31
CA LYS A 155 23.96 16.39 -52.09
C LYS A 155 25.39 15.91 -51.90
N ASP A 156 25.59 14.59 -51.94
CA ASP A 156 26.61 13.86 -52.71
C ASP A 156 26.25 12.35 -52.60
N LYS A 157 25.62 11.71 -53.59
CA LYS A 157 26.09 11.15 -54.87
C LYS A 157 26.96 9.88 -54.75
N GLU A 158 26.43 8.80 -55.35
CA GLU A 158 27.01 7.47 -55.64
C GLU A 158 27.14 6.49 -54.45
N ALA A 159 26.84 5.19 -54.53
CA ALA A 159 26.75 4.29 -55.68
C ALA A 159 25.83 3.06 -55.40
N SER A 160 25.16 2.60 -56.46
CA SER A 160 24.83 1.19 -56.79
C SER A 160 23.88 0.38 -55.89
N ARG A 161 23.17 -0.67 -56.32
CA ARG A 161 22.53 -1.12 -57.57
C ARG A 161 21.81 -2.42 -57.16
N ALA A 162 20.52 -2.53 -57.49
CA ALA A 162 19.72 -3.74 -57.72
C ALA A 162 19.34 -4.76 -56.61
N GLY A 163 18.03 -5.04 -56.55
CA GLY A 163 17.35 -6.32 -56.24
C GLY A 163 17.26 -6.71 -54.76
N ASN A 164 16.24 -7.39 -54.22
CA ASN A 164 15.03 -8.03 -54.75
C ASN A 164 14.12 -8.39 -53.54
N GLU A 165 12.82 -8.11 -53.68
CA GLU A 165 11.61 -8.78 -53.16
C GLU A 165 11.50 -9.51 -51.78
N ARG A 166 10.38 -9.17 -51.12
CA ARG A 166 9.39 -10.01 -50.40
C ARG A 166 9.76 -10.67 -49.06
N GLY A 167 8.94 -10.42 -48.04
CA GLY A 167 8.85 -11.31 -46.86
C GLY A 167 8.18 -10.71 -45.63
N THR A 168 6.90 -11.01 -45.46
CA THR A 168 5.96 -10.67 -44.39
C THR A 168 6.35 -11.08 -42.94
N ALA A 169 5.82 -10.29 -41.99
CA ALA A 169 5.32 -10.67 -40.66
C ALA A 169 6.30 -10.95 -39.48
N ARG A 170 6.20 -10.11 -38.44
CA ARG A 170 6.37 -10.50 -37.01
C ARG A 170 5.05 -11.16 -36.52
N PRO A 171 4.99 -11.91 -35.40
CA PRO A 171 5.03 -11.27 -34.07
C PRO A 171 5.70 -12.06 -32.92
N PHE A 172 6.16 -11.28 -31.95
CA PHE A 172 6.25 -11.52 -30.50
C PHE A 172 5.91 -12.91 -29.95
N SER A 173 6.90 -13.54 -29.30
CA SER A 173 6.66 -14.58 -28.28
C SER A 173 6.83 -13.99 -26.88
N LYS A 174 5.74 -14.05 -26.12
CA LYS A 174 5.63 -13.84 -24.67
C LYS A 174 6.38 -14.97 -23.96
N ALA A 175 7.34 -14.67 -23.09
CA ALA A 175 7.89 -15.64 -22.15
C ALA A 175 7.44 -15.28 -20.74
N THR A 176 6.42 -16.02 -20.26
CA THR A 176 6.03 -16.09 -18.85
C THR A 176 7.00 -17.05 -18.16
N ALA A 177 7.76 -16.57 -17.19
CA ALA A 177 8.55 -17.44 -16.30
C ALA A 177 7.74 -17.74 -15.01
N PRO A 178 7.71 -18.99 -14.52
CA PRO A 178 7.04 -19.34 -13.28
C PRO A 178 7.89 -18.98 -12.05
N PHE A 179 7.21 -18.50 -11.02
CA PHE A 179 7.73 -18.25 -9.68
C PHE A 179 8.27 -19.56 -9.07
N CYS A 180 9.57 -19.61 -8.75
CA CYS A 180 10.14 -20.65 -7.90
C CYS A 180 10.17 -20.16 -6.44
N ILE A 181 9.44 -20.87 -5.57
CA ILE A 181 9.51 -20.74 -4.11
C ILE A 181 10.61 -21.68 -3.61
N PRO A 182 11.60 -21.24 -2.82
CA PRO A 182 12.36 -22.14 -1.98
C PRO A 182 11.61 -22.37 -0.67
N SER A 183 11.05 -23.58 -0.56
CA SER A 183 10.64 -24.16 0.71
C SER A 183 11.86 -24.37 1.60
N SER A 184 11.68 -24.10 2.89
CA SER A 184 12.66 -24.20 3.97
C SER A 184 13.33 -25.56 4.08
N ARG A 185 14.58 -25.59 4.59
CA ARG A 185 15.28 -26.68 5.32
C ARG A 185 16.72 -26.20 5.58
N VAL A 186 17.36 -26.32 6.74
CA VAL A 186 17.15 -27.06 8.00
C VAL A 186 17.62 -26.15 9.14
#